data_AF-A0A7C1PAE9-F1
#
_entry.id   AF-A0A7C1PAE9-F1
#
_cell.length_a   1.000
_cell.length_b   1.000
_cell.length_c   1.000
_cell.angle_alpha   90.00
_cell.angle_beta   90.00
_cell.angle_gamma   90.00
#
_symmetry.space_group_name_H-M   'P 1'
#
loop_
_entity.id
_entity.type
_entity.pdbx_description
1 polymer ?
#
loop_
_entity_poly.entity_id
_entity_poly.type
_entity_poly.pdbx_seq_one_letter_code
_entity_poly.pdbx_strand_id
1 'polypeptide(L)' 'EGVGTIGQLLANLQTQNDEWKRALGTGNVLFAVNQDMVDENTAINDSDEVALFPPVTGG' A
#
# COMPACT_ATOMS: atom_id res chain seq x y z
N GLU A 1 -10.06 -15.34 -2.59
CA GLU A 1 -9.66 -14.28 -3.54
C GLU A 1 -8.32 -13.73 -3.07
N GLY A 2 -7.35 -13.62 -3.97
CA GLY A 2 -5.97 -13.30 -3.63
C GLY A 2 -5.71 -11.79 -3.70
N VAL A 3 -4.74 -11.34 -2.91
CA VAL A 3 -4.16 -10.01 -3.06
C VAL A 3 -3.25 -10.04 -4.29
N GLY A 4 -3.57 -9.27 -5.34
CA GLY A 4 -2.80 -9.23 -6.59
C GLY A 4 -2.39 -7.83 -7.05
N THR A 5 -2.83 -6.79 -6.33
CA THR A 5 -2.50 -5.38 -6.61
C THR A 5 -2.22 -4.64 -5.32
N ILE A 6 -1.57 -3.48 -5.41
CA ILE A 6 -1.33 -2.60 -4.26
C ILE A 6 -2.64 -2.20 -3.56
N GLY A 7 -3.69 -1.83 -4.31
CA GLY A 7 -4.98 -1.46 -3.76
C GLY A 7 -5.65 -2.60 -3.00
N GLN A 8 -5.57 -3.83 -3.54
CA GLN A 8 -6.06 -5.02 -2.84
C GLN A 8 -5.24 -5.37 -1.60
N LEU A 9 -3.92 -5.15 -1.65
CA LEU A 9 -3.04 -5.31 -0.49
C LEU A 9 -3.45 -4.33 0.61
N LEU A 10 -3.56 -3.04 0.30
CA LEU A 10 -4.01 -2.01 1.25
C LEU A 10 -5.38 -2.33 1.83
N ALA A 11 -6.35 -2.72 0.99
CA ALA A 11 -7.68 -3.12 1.46
C ALA A 11 -7.61 -4.30 2.43
N ASN A 12 -6.82 -5.34 2.12
CA ASN A 12 -6.62 -6.48 3.01
C ASN A 12 -6.00 -6.06 4.35
N LEU A 13 -4.93 -5.27 4.28
CA LEU A 13 -4.19 -4.76 5.42
C LEU A 13 -5.07 -3.92 6.36
N GLN A 14 -5.97 -3.09 5.82
CA GLN A 14 -6.95 -2.33 6.59
C GLN A 14 -7.99 -3.21 7.32
N THR A 15 -8.21 -4.45 6.89
CA THR A 15 -9.12 -5.37 7.60
C THR A 15 -8.49 -6.03 8.82
N GLN A 16 -7.15 -6.00 8.95
CA GLN A 16 -6.45 -6.76 9.99
C GLN A 16 -6.54 -6.09 11.37
N ASN A 17 -6.55 -4.76 11.44
CA ASN A 17 -6.80 -4.02 12.68
C ASN A 17 -7.18 -2.54 12.43
N ASP A 18 -7.71 -1.88 13.47
CA ASP A 18 -8.20 -0.50 13.40
C ASP A 18 -7.09 0.55 13.21
N GLU A 19 -5.87 0.29 13.69
CA GLU A 19 -4.74 1.20 13.52
C GLU A 19 -4.31 1.29 12.05
N TRP A 20 -4.24 0.14 11.38
CA TRP A 20 -3.93 0.01 9.96
C TRP A 20 -5.03 0.60 9.10
N LYS A 21 -6.30 0.36 9.47
CA LYS A 21 -7.44 1.03 8.84
C LYS A 21 -7.31 2.55 8.90
N ARG A 22 -6.94 3.10 10.06
CA ARG A 22 -6.76 4.53 10.26
C ARG A 22 -5.56 5.09 9.49
N ALA A 23 -4.42 4.41 9.54
CA ALA A 23 -3.19 4.85 8.90
C ALA A 23 -3.26 4.78 7.37
N LEU A 24 -3.87 3.73 6.83
CA LEU A 24 -3.93 3.48 5.38
C LEU A 24 -5.18 4.07 4.70
N GLY A 25 -6.20 4.46 5.48
CA GLY A 25 -7.45 5.02 4.98
C GLY A 25 -7.44 6.53 4.71
N THR A 26 -6.30 7.22 4.88
CA THR A 26 -6.19 8.68 4.73
C THR A 26 -6.16 9.16 3.27
N GLY A 27 -6.03 8.24 2.30
CA GLY A 27 -6.06 8.54 0.87
C GLY A 27 -4.81 9.23 0.31
N ASN A 28 -3.74 9.33 1.11
CA ASN A 28 -2.48 9.99 0.74
C ASN A 28 -1.24 9.14 1.05
N VAL A 29 -1.45 7.84 1.27
CA VAL A 29 -0.34 6.87 1.37
C VAL A 29 0.32 6.76 0.01
N LEU A 30 1.64 6.79 0.00
CA LEU A 30 2.45 6.53 -1.17
C LEU A 30 2.99 5.10 -1.09
N PHE A 31 3.26 4.51 -2.24
CA PHE A 31 3.73 3.13 -2.31
C PHE A 31 4.77 2.94 -3.40
N ALA A 32 5.68 2.00 -3.14
CA ALA A 32 6.69 1.55 -4.09
C ALA A 32 6.72 0.02 -4.15
N VAL A 33 7.02 -0.51 -5.33
CA VAL A 33 7.27 -1.94 -5.58
C VAL A 33 8.68 -2.06 -6.14
N ASN A 34 9.52 -2.88 -5.53
CA ASN A 34 10.91 -3.09 -5.96
C ASN A 34 11.65 -1.76 -6.19
N GLN A 35 11.54 -0.87 -5.20
CA GLN A 35 12.18 0.45 -5.15
C GLN A 35 11.68 1.50 -6.16
N ASP A 36 10.66 1.19 -6.97
CA ASP A 36 10.02 2.12 -7.89
C ASP A 36 8.66 2.61 -7.37
N MET A 37 8.38 3.90 -7.49
CA MET A 37 7.09 4.49 -7.12
C MET A 37 5.99 4.07 -8.10
N VAL A 38 4.85 3.61 -7.58
CA VAL A 38 3.79 3.00 -8.40
C VAL A 38 2.40 3.54 -8.06
N ASP A 39 1.38 3.13 -8.81
CA ASP A 39 -0.04 3.42 -8.53
C ASP A 39 -0.76 2.23 -7.83
N GLU A 40 -1.96 2.46 -7.30
CA GLU A 40 -2.73 1.43 -6.56
C GLU A 40 -3.16 0.23 -7.42
N ASN A 41 -3.20 0.38 -8.76
CA ASN A 41 -3.57 -0.69 -9.69
C ASN A 41 -2.37 -1.55 -10.09
N THR A 42 -1.17 -1.21 -9.60
CA THR A 42 0.04 -1.95 -9.91
C THR A 42 -0.05 -3.37 -9.36
N ALA A 43 0.17 -4.34 -10.25
CA ALA A 43 0.16 -5.75 -9.91
C ALA A 43 1.36 -6.09 -9.03
N ILE A 44 1.16 -6.99 -8.07
CA ILE A 44 2.21 -7.52 -7.21
C ILE A 44 2.23 -9.04 -7.28
N ASN A 45 3.43 -9.60 -7.20
CA ASN A 45 3.69 -11.03 -7.26
C ASN A 45 4.31 -11.51 -5.96
N ASP A 46 4.34 -12.83 -5.81
CA ASP A 46 5.11 -13.42 -4.72
C ASP A 46 6.59 -13.01 -4.84
N SER A 47 7.21 -12.70 -3.69
CA SER A 47 8.57 -12.13 -3.55
C SER A 47 8.77 -10.65 -3.92
N ASP A 48 7.74 -9.91 -4.35
CA ASP A 48 7.88 -8.46 -4.55
C ASP A 48 8.06 -7.73 -3.20
N GLU A 49 8.99 -6.77 -3.16
CA GLU A 49 9.15 -5.88 -2.00
C GLU A 49 8.20 -4.68 -2.15
N VAL A 50 7.29 -4.53 -1.20
CA VAL A 50 6.35 -3.40 -1.14
C VAL A 50 6.71 -2.49 0.01
N ALA A 51 6.90 -1.20 -0.28
CA ALA A 51 7.08 -0.16 0.72
C ALA A 51 5.86 0.77 0.76
N LEU A 52 5.40 1.12 1.96
CA LEU A 52 4.33 2.08 2.21
C LEU A 52 4.90 3.29 2.93
N PHE A 53 4.64 4.48 2.43
CA PHE A 53 5.13 5.73 3.01
C PHE A 53 3.96 6.64 3.39
N PRO A 54 4.08 7.37 4.52
CA PRO A 54 3.16 8.48 4.78
C PRO A 54 3.28 9.54 3.67
N PRO A 55 2.29 10.41 3.51
CA PRO A 55 2.39 11.57 2.63
C PRO A 55 3.68 12.34 2.94
N VAL A 56 4.49 12.59 1.91
CA VAL A 56 5.70 13.39 2.06
C VAL A 56 5.33 14.83 2.39
N THR A 57 5.45 15.21 3.65
CA THR A 57 5.52 16.61 4.04
C THR A 57 6.96 17.04 3.82
N GLY A 58 7.25 17.57 2.64
CA GLY A 58 8.50 18.28 2.42
C GLY A 58 8.67 19.37 3.50
N GLY A 59 9.93 19.70 3.82
CA GLY A 59 10.24 20.88 4.64
C GLY A 59 9.63 22.15 4.07
#